data_AF-X1EH13-F1
#
_entry.id   AF-X1EH13-F1
#
_cell.length_a   1.000
_cell.length_b   1.000
_cell.length_c   1.000
_cell.angle_alpha   90.00
_cell.angle_beta   90.00
_cell.angle_gamma   90.00
#
_symmetry.space_group_name_H-M   'P 1'
#
loop_
_entity.id
_entity.type
_entity.pdbx_description
1 polymer ?
#
loop_
_entity_poly.entity_id
_entity_poly.type
_entity_poly.pdbx_seq_one_letter_code
_entity_poly.pdbx_strand_id
1 'polypeptide(L)'
;ENFLFSRNLKPSTVNRYFEVLRHFFNLAIEDGYLSENPVRFYIPFVEDGERRSLATEEIKSILESAKFIQENSRTQLQSIIYDIIVFALNTGMRLSKGKRYTKNLVRDN
;
A
#
# COMPACT_ATOMS: atom_id res chain seq x y z
N GLU A 1 -14.67 -17.65 -22.31
CA GLU A 1 -14.90 -16.37 -21.61
C GLU A 1 -14.26 -16.42 -20.23
N ASN A 2 -13.50 -15.38 -19.87
CA ASN A 2 -12.45 -15.46 -18.85
C ASN A 2 -12.99 -15.57 -17.41
N PHE A 3 -12.81 -16.73 -16.77
CA PHE A 3 -13.18 -17.03 -15.37
C PHE A 3 -12.68 -15.98 -14.35
N LEU A 4 -11.57 -15.30 -14.63
CA LEU A 4 -11.02 -14.28 -13.74
C LEU A 4 -11.72 -12.91 -13.86
N PHE A 5 -12.32 -12.60 -15.00
CA PHE A 5 -13.00 -11.31 -15.23
C PHE A 5 -14.45 -11.34 -14.76
N SER A 6 -15.07 -12.52 -14.66
CA SER A 6 -16.40 -12.67 -14.04
C SER A 6 -16.42 -12.31 -12.55
N ARG A 7 -15.25 -12.16 -11.93
CA ARG A 7 -15.08 -11.76 -10.52
C ARG A 7 -14.74 -10.28 -10.33
N ASN A 8 -14.76 -9.47 -11.39
CA ASN A 8 -14.51 -8.02 -11.35
C ASN A 8 -13.19 -7.65 -10.62
N LEU A 9 -12.14 -8.44 -10.84
CA LEU A 9 -10.84 -8.24 -10.21
C LEU A 9 -10.06 -7.11 -10.88
N LYS A 10 -9.27 -6.37 -10.08
CA LYS A 10 -8.36 -5.35 -10.61
C LYS A 10 -7.23 -5.99 -11.44
N PRO A 11 -6.76 -5.34 -12.52
CA PRO A 11 -5.61 -5.81 -13.30
C PRO A 11 -4.39 -6.17 -12.45
N SER A 12 -4.07 -5.35 -11.45
CA SER A 12 -2.97 -5.60 -10.51
C SER A 12 -3.15 -6.87 -9.67
N THR A 13 -4.38 -7.19 -9.27
CA THR A 13 -4.69 -8.44 -8.58
C THR A 13 -4.47 -9.64 -9.50
N VAL A 14 -4.92 -9.55 -10.75
CA VAL A 14 -4.77 -10.63 -11.73
C VAL A 14 -3.29 -10.86 -12.06
N ASN A 15 -2.53 -9.79 -12.31
CA ASN A 15 -1.08 -9.85 -12.50
C ASN A 15 -0.39 -10.55 -11.33
N ARG A 16 -0.74 -10.17 -10.10
CA ARG A 16 -0.15 -10.78 -8.90
C ARG A 16 -0.46 -12.28 -8.78
N TYR A 17 -1.66 -12.70 -9.15
CA TYR A 17 -2.02 -14.13 -9.15
C TYR A 17 -1.21 -14.92 -10.16
N PHE A 18 -1.07 -14.41 -11.40
CA PHE A 18 -0.27 -15.06 -12.42
C PHE A 18 1.23 -15.06 -12.09
N GLU A 19 1.74 -14.04 -11.39
CA GLU A 19 3.11 -14.03 -10.87
C GLU A 19 3.34 -15.16 -9.86
N VAL A 20 2.42 -15.33 -8.90
CA VAL A 20 2.47 -16.43 -7.92
C VAL A 20 2.41 -17.80 -8.61
N LEU A 21 1.48 -17.97 -9.56
CA LEU A 21 1.35 -19.23 -10.31
C LEU A 21 2.61 -19.52 -11.14
N ARG A 22 3.19 -18.49 -11.78
CA ARG A 22 4.44 -18.64 -12.53
C ARG A 22 5.56 -19.16 -11.63
N HIS A 23 5.74 -18.58 -10.45
CA HIS A 23 6.74 -19.05 -9.50
C HIS A 23 6.47 -20.47 -9.01
N PHE A 24 5.22 -20.78 -8.69
CA PHE A 24 4.84 -22.12 -8.26
C PHE A 24 5.14 -23.19 -9.31
N PHE A 25 4.78 -22.94 -10.57
CA PHE A 25 5.06 -23.89 -11.65
C PHE A 25 6.55 -23.98 -11.99
N ASN A 26 7.33 -22.92 -11.80
CA ASN A 26 8.78 -23.01 -11.93
C ASN A 26 9.37 -23.95 -10.86
N LEU A 27 8.93 -23.85 -9.60
CA LEU A 27 9.34 -24.78 -8.54
C LEU A 27 8.96 -26.22 -8.89
N ALA A 28 7.74 -26.44 -9.42
CA ALA A 28 7.32 -27.77 -9.84
C ALA A 28 8.17 -28.35 -11.00
N ILE A 29 8.73 -27.50 -11.87
CA ILE A 29 9.67 -27.94 -12.92
C ILE A 29 11.02 -28.28 -12.31
N GLU A 30 11.53 -27.45 -11.38
CA GLU A 30 12.78 -27.71 -10.66
C GLU A 30 12.73 -29.04 -9.90
N ASP A 31 11.58 -29.34 -9.29
CA ASP A 31 11.32 -30.60 -8.58
C ASP A 31 11.00 -31.78 -9.53
N GLY A 32 10.97 -31.56 -10.85
CA GLY A 32 10.76 -32.59 -11.87
C GLY A 32 9.31 -33.05 -12.05
N TYR A 33 8.34 -32.36 -11.46
CA TYR A 33 6.90 -32.66 -11.63
C TYR A 33 6.35 -32.19 -12.98
N LEU A 34 6.97 -31.19 -13.61
CA LEU A 34 6.55 -30.62 -14.89
C LEU A 34 7.75 -30.41 -15.82
N SER A 35 7.51 -30.49 -17.12
CA SER A 35 8.51 -30.18 -18.15
C SER A 35 8.48 -28.71 -18.60
N GLU A 36 7.33 -28.04 -18.49
CA GLU A 36 7.15 -26.66 -18.91
C GLU A 36 6.14 -25.89 -18.04
N ASN A 37 6.32 -24.56 -17.98
CA ASN A 37 5.47 -23.70 -17.18
C ASN A 37 4.22 -23.29 -18.00
N PRO A 38 3.00 -23.66 -17.57
CA PRO A 38 1.78 -23.34 -18.30
C PRO A 38 1.47 -21.83 -18.33
N VAL A 39 2.10 -21.04 -17.46
CA VAL A 39 1.91 -19.58 -17.36
C VAL A 39 2.96 -18.80 -18.18
N ARG A 40 3.84 -19.48 -18.93
CA ARG A 40 4.95 -18.81 -19.65
C ARG A 40 4.49 -17.78 -20.67
N PHE A 41 3.32 -17.98 -21.30
CA PHE A 41 2.78 -17.09 -22.34
C PHE A 41 1.87 -15.98 -21.78
N TYR A 42 1.65 -15.94 -20.46
CA TYR A 42 0.87 -14.87 -19.87
C TYR A 42 1.57 -13.52 -20.04
N ILE A 43 0.82 -12.56 -20.60
CA ILE A 43 1.23 -11.16 -20.75
C ILE A 43 0.49 -10.36 -19.67
N PRO A 44 1.21 -9.68 -18.75
CA PRO A 44 0.59 -8.85 -17.73
C PRO A 44 -0.30 -7.75 -18.31
N PHE A 45 -1.40 -7.47 -17.62
CA PHE A 45 -2.25 -6.32 -17.92
C PHE A 45 -1.51 -5.03 -17.60
N VAL A 46 -1.78 -3.97 -18.37
CA VAL A 46 -1.30 -2.62 -18.07
C VAL A 46 -1.94 -2.15 -16.76
N GLU A 47 -1.12 -1.73 -15.81
CA GLU A 47 -1.57 -1.17 -14.54
C GLU A 47 -1.52 0.35 -14.63
N ASP A 48 -2.67 0.98 -14.88
CA ASP A 48 -2.80 2.43 -14.75
C ASP A 48 -2.92 2.78 -13.27
N GLY A 49 -1.84 3.33 -12.73
CA GLY A 49 -1.73 3.65 -11.31
C GLY A 49 -0.66 4.69 -11.07
N GLU A 50 -0.76 5.85 -11.72
CA GLU A 50 0.06 6.98 -11.32
C GLU A 50 -0.30 7.37 -9.89
N ARG A 51 0.63 7.14 -8.97
CA ARG A 51 0.52 7.69 -7.62
C ARG A 51 0.78 9.17 -7.71
N ARG A 52 -0.29 9.95 -7.73
CA ARG A 52 -0.21 11.41 -7.70
C ARG A 52 0.46 11.88 -6.41
N SER A 53 1.52 12.67 -6.55
CA SER A 53 2.12 13.41 -5.44
C SER A 53 1.17 14.52 -4.98
N LEU A 54 1.13 14.76 -3.67
CA LEU A 54 0.38 15.89 -3.12
C LEU A 54 1.05 17.21 -3.53
N ALA A 55 0.25 18.17 -4.00
CA ALA A 55 0.71 19.52 -4.24
C ALA A 55 0.93 20.26 -2.91
N THR A 56 1.74 21.30 -2.94
CA THR A 56 2.06 22.10 -1.75
C THR A 56 0.79 22.66 -1.06
N GLU A 57 -0.19 23.10 -1.83
CA GLU A 57 -1.46 23.64 -1.28
C GLU A 57 -2.31 22.56 -0.61
N GLU A 58 -2.28 21.32 -1.12
CA GLU A 58 -2.96 20.20 -0.47
C GLU A 58 -2.29 19.81 0.83
N ILE A 59 -0.95 19.84 0.86
CA ILE A 59 -0.17 19.59 2.09
C ILE A 59 -0.53 20.65 3.14
N LYS A 60 -0.58 21.92 2.77
CA LYS A 60 -0.98 23.01 3.68
C LYS A 60 -2.40 22.78 4.24
N SER A 61 -3.36 22.48 3.37
CA SER A 61 -4.75 22.22 3.78
C SER A 61 -4.88 21.03 4.73
N ILE A 62 -4.10 19.96 4.49
CA ILE A 62 -4.04 18.80 5.39
C ILE A 62 -3.43 19.18 6.74
N LEU A 63 -2.36 19.97 6.77
CA LEU A 63 -1.71 20.42 8.00
C LEU A 63 -2.61 21.34 8.84
N GLU A 64 -3.35 22.25 8.19
CA GLU A 64 -4.34 23.12 8.85
C GLU A 64 -5.46 22.29 9.48
N SER A 65 -5.99 21.31 8.73
CA SER A 65 -7.03 20.39 9.23
C SER A 65 -6.51 19.55 10.40
N ALA A 66 -5.27 19.07 10.31
CA ALA A 66 -4.64 18.29 11.38
C ALA A 66 -4.44 19.13 12.65
N LYS A 67 -4.04 20.39 12.51
CA LYS A 67 -3.89 21.33 13.62
C LYS A 67 -5.23 21.60 14.31
N PHE A 68 -6.28 21.84 13.52
CA PHE A 68 -7.64 22.01 14.05
C PHE A 68 -8.12 20.77 14.84
N ILE A 69 -7.84 19.56 14.34
CA ILE A 69 -8.18 18.30 15.03
C ILE A 69 -7.38 18.16 16.34
N GLN A 70 -6.12 18.56 16.34
CA GLN A 70 -5.27 18.52 17.53
C GLN A 70 -5.77 19.47 18.63
N GLU A 71 -6.12 20.70 18.26
CA GLU A 71 -6.67 21.72 19.17
C GLU A 71 -8.03 21.30 19.76
N ASN A 72 -8.83 20.54 19.01
CA ASN A 72 -10.14 20.04 19.42
C ASN A 72 -10.14 18.54 19.73
N SER A 73 -9.01 18.02 20.23
CA SER A 73 -8.80 16.57 20.37
C SER A 73 -9.75 15.93 21.39
N ARG A 74 -10.32 14.78 21.01
CA ARG A 74 -11.16 13.93 21.85
C ARG A 74 -10.48 12.61 22.24
N THR A 75 -9.33 12.32 21.62
CA THR A 75 -8.55 11.10 21.83
C THR A 75 -7.06 11.44 21.84
N GLN A 76 -6.25 10.62 22.52
CA GLN A 76 -4.79 10.79 22.54
C GLN A 76 -4.15 10.73 21.15
N LEU A 77 -4.77 10.02 20.18
CA LEU A 77 -4.27 10.02 18.80
C LEU A 77 -4.50 11.37 18.11
N GLN A 78 -5.66 12.00 18.37
CA GLN A 78 -5.97 13.31 17.82
C GLN A 78 -5.06 14.38 18.40
N SER A 79 -4.68 14.28 19.69
CA SER A 79 -3.80 15.27 20.34
C SER A 79 -2.36 15.27 19.78
N ILE A 80 -1.99 14.30 18.95
CA ILE A 80 -0.66 14.23 18.31
C ILE A 80 -0.73 14.08 16.77
N ILE A 81 -1.92 14.22 16.17
CA ILE A 81 -2.11 13.89 14.75
C ILE A 81 -1.28 14.78 13.82
N TYR A 82 -1.17 16.06 14.16
CA TYR A 82 -0.34 17.03 13.45
C TYR A 82 1.13 16.61 13.47
N ASP A 83 1.66 16.24 14.63
CA ASP A 83 3.05 15.84 14.81
C ASP A 83 3.37 14.57 14.02
N ILE A 84 2.44 13.62 13.97
CA ILE A 84 2.57 12.41 13.13
C ILE A 84 2.69 12.77 11.65
N ILE A 85 1.83 13.68 11.17
CA ILE A 85 1.80 14.07 9.76
C ILE A 85 3.09 14.84 9.40
N VAL A 86 3.49 15.81 10.21
CA VAL A 86 4.74 16.56 10.02
C VAL A 86 5.94 15.62 10.03
N PHE A 87 6.00 14.69 10.98
CA PHE A 87 7.06 13.70 11.04
C PHE A 87 7.09 12.80 9.79
N ALA A 88 5.94 12.35 9.32
CA ALA A 88 5.84 11.51 8.12
C ALA A 88 6.27 12.26 6.85
N LEU A 89 5.90 13.56 6.72
CA LEU A 89 6.29 14.40 5.60
C LEU A 89 7.80 14.64 5.56
N ASN A 90 8.44 14.88 6.71
CA ASN A 90 9.89 15.13 6.77
C ASN A 90 10.74 13.87 6.59
N THR A 91 10.27 12.71 7.04
CA THR A 91 11.05 11.46 7.04
C THR A 91 10.74 10.54 5.86
N GLY A 92 9.61 10.72 5.19
CA GLY A 92 9.13 9.80 4.14
C GLY A 92 8.84 8.39 4.66
N MET A 93 8.62 8.22 5.96
CA MET A 93 8.41 6.90 6.56
C MET A 93 7.11 6.24 6.09
N ARG A 94 7.20 4.95 5.73
CA ARG A 94 6.03 4.12 5.44
C ARG A 94 5.16 3.99 6.70
N LEU A 95 3.84 4.11 6.54
CA LEU A 95 2.86 4.03 7.63
C LEU A 95 3.01 2.78 8.51
N SER A 96 3.38 1.64 7.93
CA SER A 96 3.63 0.39 8.67
C SER A 96 4.73 0.52 9.72
N LYS A 97 5.79 1.29 9.43
CA LYS A 97 6.84 1.61 10.41
C LYS A 97 6.37 2.71 11.37
N GLY A 98 5.68 3.73 10.85
CA GLY A 98 5.15 4.86 11.65
C GLY A 98 4.25 4.43 12.81
N LYS A 99 3.36 3.44 12.59
CA LYS A 99 2.46 2.91 13.65
C LYS A 99 3.19 2.46 14.93
N ARG A 100 4.43 1.97 14.81
CA ARG A 100 5.22 1.55 15.98
C ARG A 100 5.69 2.75 16.80
N TYR A 101 6.08 3.84 16.14
CA TYR A 101 6.52 5.07 16.80
C TYR A 101 5.34 5.85 17.36
N THR A 102 4.20 5.89 16.66
CA THR A 102 2.97 6.49 17.15
C THR A 102 2.50 5.84 18.45
N LYS A 103 2.59 4.50 18.57
CA LYS A 103 2.25 3.80 19.81
C LYS A 103 3.14 4.20 20.99
N ASN A 104 4.39 4.56 20.74
CA ASN A 104 5.30 5.02 21.79
C ASN A 104 4.99 6.48 22.16
N LEU A 105 4.80 7.35 21.16
CA LEU A 105 4.43 8.76 21.36
C LEU A 105 3.09 8.94 22.11
N VAL A 106 2.12 8.06 21.90
CA VAL A 106 0.84 8.05 22.63
C VAL A 106 0.99 7.54 24.07
N ARG A 107 2.00 6.72 24.37
CA ARG A 107 2.25 6.20 25.72
C ARG A 107 3.01 7.18 26.60
N ASP A 108 3.79 8.06 25.98
CA ASP A 108 4.62 9.05 26.64
C ASP A 108 3.90 10.40 26.90
N ASN A 109 2.66 10.55 26.40
CA ASN A 109 1.74 11.68 26.65
C ASN A 109 0.52 11.24 27.48
#